data_AF-A0A5B8V5E8-F1
#
_entry.id   AF-A0A5B8V5E8-F1
#
_cell.length_a   1.000
_cell.length_b   1.000
_cell.length_c   1.000
_cell.angle_alpha   90.00
_cell.angle_beta   90.00
_cell.angle_gamma   90.00
#
_symmetry.space_group_name_H-M   'P 1'
#
loop_
_entity.id
_entity.type
_entity.pdbx_description
1 polymer ?
#
loop_
_entity_poly.entity_id
_entity_poly.type
_entity_poly.pdbx_seq_one_letter_code
_entity_poly.pdbx_strand_id
1 'polypeptide(L)'
;MQKKLSIAFFISSVLLIAYAYIARAVNLFFFWESDSIGICILFIVALSYLFRSIKKRKIENKNSIVSIYLSILTLFVFLLYVILLFTLGGSNAAKACKDYCIEDKRLNSEIGSIIGFGFNVTGSRSANHINESKESGKGSLTLIVKGEKKFKDISFKVSKEPFEEWQIIYADSLG
;
A
#
# COMPACT_ATOMS: atom_id res chain seq x y z
N MET A 1 -23.48 12.84 24.90
CA MET A 1 -22.12 12.24 24.83
C MET A 1 -21.67 11.90 23.41
N GLN A 2 -22.51 11.27 22.57
CA GLN A 2 -22.14 10.88 21.20
C GLN A 2 -21.72 12.03 20.26
N LYS A 3 -22.34 13.23 20.35
CA LYS A 3 -21.96 14.39 19.51
C LYS A 3 -20.53 14.89 19.76
N LYS A 4 -20.12 15.01 21.03
CA LYS A 4 -18.76 15.46 21.40
C LYS A 4 -17.69 14.47 20.92
N LEU A 5 -18.00 13.16 20.99
CA LEU A 5 -17.12 12.11 20.51
C LEU A 5 -16.96 12.17 18.98
N SER A 6 -18.05 12.40 18.24
CA SER A 6 -18.00 12.53 16.78
C SER A 6 -17.15 13.71 16.30
N ILE A 7 -17.23 14.86 16.98
CA ILE A 7 -16.42 16.05 16.67
C ILE A 7 -14.94 15.78 16.95
N ALA A 8 -14.62 15.13 18.07
CA ALA A 8 -13.24 14.77 18.41
C ALA A 8 -12.61 13.84 17.36
N PHE A 9 -13.36 12.84 16.87
CA PHE A 9 -12.90 11.98 15.77
C PHE A 9 -12.67 12.78 14.48
N PHE A 10 -13.58 13.68 14.13
CA PHE A 10 -13.44 14.51 12.93
C PHE A 10 -12.18 15.39 13.00
N ILE A 11 -11.97 16.10 14.11
CA ILE A 11 -10.78 16.94 14.32
C ILE A 11 -9.50 16.09 14.27
N SER A 12 -9.50 14.92 14.93
CA SER A 12 -8.36 14.00 14.90
C SER A 12 -8.05 13.54 13.46
N SER A 13 -9.07 13.19 12.67
CA SER A 13 -8.89 12.83 11.26
C SER A 13 -8.30 13.98 10.43
N VAL A 14 -8.79 15.21 10.61
CA VAL A 14 -8.24 16.37 9.89
C VAL A 14 -6.78 16.64 10.28
N LEU A 15 -6.46 16.56 11.58
CA LEU A 15 -5.09 16.72 12.06
C LEU A 15 -4.15 15.63 11.53
N LEU A 16 -4.62 14.39 11.47
CA LEU A 16 -3.87 13.26 10.90
C LEU A 16 -3.61 13.44 9.41
N ILE A 17 -4.58 13.93 8.64
CA ILE A 17 -4.39 14.23 7.21
C ILE A 17 -3.37 15.36 7.05
N ALA A 18 -3.53 16.47 7.77
CA ALA A 18 -2.60 17.59 7.70
C ALA A 18 -1.16 17.17 8.11
N TYR A 19 -1.04 16.39 9.16
CA TYR A 19 0.23 15.83 9.61
C TYR A 19 0.87 14.91 8.58
N ALA A 20 0.10 14.04 7.93
CA ALA A 20 0.60 13.16 6.87
C ALA A 20 1.14 13.97 5.67
N TYR A 21 0.44 15.03 5.28
CA TYR A 21 0.92 15.95 4.22
C TYR A 21 2.22 16.65 4.61
N ILE A 22 2.33 17.13 5.86
CA ILE A 22 3.55 17.78 6.36
C ILE A 22 4.70 16.78 6.40
N ALA A 23 4.49 15.59 6.96
CA ALA A 23 5.51 14.54 7.04
C ALA A 23 6.12 14.20 5.66
N ARG A 24 5.25 14.08 4.65
CA ARG A 24 5.67 13.86 3.26
C ARG A 24 6.48 15.02 2.69
N ALA A 25 6.09 16.27 2.99
CA ALA A 25 6.83 17.44 2.56
C ALA A 25 8.25 17.53 3.17
N VAL A 26 8.46 16.97 4.37
CA VAL A 26 9.79 16.92 5.03
C VAL A 26 10.55 15.61 4.79
N ASN A 27 10.00 14.66 4.04
CA ASN A 27 10.55 13.30 3.85
C ASN A 27 10.83 12.57 5.19
N LEU A 28 10.06 12.88 6.23
CA LEU A 28 10.23 12.31 7.56
C LEU A 28 9.43 11.01 7.66
N PHE A 29 10.16 9.92 7.93
CA PHE A 29 9.59 8.59 8.05
C PHE A 29 8.53 8.53 9.17
N PHE A 30 7.25 8.40 8.79
CA PHE A 30 6.18 8.12 9.76
C PHE A 30 5.41 6.85 9.41
N PHE A 31 4.89 6.16 10.43
CA PHE A 31 4.23 4.86 10.27
C PHE A 31 2.99 4.92 9.34
N TRP A 32 2.37 6.10 9.22
CA TRP A 32 1.21 6.37 8.36
C TRP A 32 1.58 6.41 6.86
N GLU A 33 2.86 6.55 6.53
CA GLU A 33 3.39 6.72 5.17
C GLU A 33 3.59 5.40 4.44
N SER A 34 3.50 4.28 5.16
CA SER A 34 3.21 3.00 4.51
C SER A 34 1.72 3.04 4.17
N ASP A 35 1.38 3.42 2.93
CA ASP A 35 0.00 3.43 2.42
C ASP A 35 -0.77 2.17 2.86
N SER A 36 -0.09 1.02 2.86
CA SER A 36 -0.59 -0.27 3.35
C SER A 36 -0.97 -0.31 4.84
N ILE A 37 -0.14 0.22 5.73
CA ILE A 37 -0.40 0.15 7.19
C ILE A 37 -1.54 1.10 7.57
N GLY A 38 -1.57 2.31 7.01
CA GLY A 38 -2.66 3.25 7.21
C GLY A 38 -4.00 2.67 6.77
N ILE A 39 -4.04 2.05 5.59
CA ILE A 39 -5.22 1.34 5.08
C ILE A 39 -5.62 0.18 6.00
N CYS A 40 -4.68 -0.63 6.48
CA CYS A 40 -4.97 -1.71 7.42
C CYS A 40 -5.64 -1.21 8.70
N ILE A 41 -5.17 -0.10 9.25
CA ILE A 41 -5.76 0.50 10.46
C ILE A 41 -7.15 1.04 10.19
N LEU A 42 -7.38 1.69 9.04
CA LEU A 42 -8.71 2.13 8.65
C LEU A 42 -9.69 0.96 8.57
N PHE A 43 -9.28 -0.17 7.99
CA PHE A 43 -10.10 -1.40 7.96
C PHE A 43 -10.37 -1.95 9.37
N ILE A 44 -9.37 -2.00 10.25
CA ILE A 44 -9.54 -2.46 11.64
C ILE A 44 -10.52 -1.57 12.40
N VAL A 45 -10.40 -0.25 12.25
CA VAL A 45 -11.30 0.72 12.90
C VAL A 45 -12.72 0.59 12.33
N ALA A 46 -12.87 0.48 11.01
CA ALA A 46 -14.15 0.30 10.36
C ALA A 46 -14.84 -1.01 10.81
N LEU A 47 -14.13 -2.13 10.81
CA LEU A 47 -14.65 -3.41 11.29
C LEU A 47 -15.04 -3.33 12.77
N SER A 48 -14.19 -2.75 13.62
CA SER A 48 -14.49 -2.55 15.05
C SER A 48 -15.76 -1.73 15.26
N TYR A 49 -15.93 -0.65 14.49
CA TYR A 49 -17.14 0.17 14.52
C TYR A 49 -18.38 -0.60 14.06
N LEU A 50 -18.29 -1.37 12.98
CA LEU A 50 -19.40 -2.15 12.45
C LEU A 50 -19.82 -3.29 13.39
N PHE A 51 -18.88 -4.03 13.98
CA PHE A 51 -19.18 -5.03 14.99
C PHE A 51 -19.87 -4.42 16.22
N ARG A 52 -19.44 -3.22 16.64
CA ARG A 52 -20.09 -2.48 17.72
C ARG A 52 -21.52 -2.05 17.34
N SER A 53 -21.74 -1.64 16.09
CA SER A 53 -23.07 -1.33 15.55
C SER A 53 -23.99 -2.55 15.58
N ILE A 54 -23.52 -3.72 15.15
CA ILE A 54 -24.29 -4.97 15.19
C ILE A 54 -24.67 -5.31 16.64
N LYS A 55 -23.71 -5.26 17.57
CA LYS A 55 -23.98 -5.54 18.99
C LYS A 55 -25.03 -4.58 19.56
N LYS A 56 -24.92 -3.28 19.26
CA LYS A 56 -25.88 -2.26 19.73
C LYS A 56 -27.28 -2.50 19.16
N ARG A 57 -27.40 -2.75 17.85
CA ARG A 57 -28.70 -3.01 17.19
C ARG A 57 -29.36 -4.30 17.70
N LYS A 58 -28.57 -5.33 18.01
CA LYS A 58 -29.07 -6.58 18.62
C LYS A 58 -29.67 -6.33 20.00
N ILE A 59 -29.04 -5.50 20.84
CA ILE A 59 -29.57 -5.10 22.16
C ILE A 59 -30.87 -4.29 22.01
N GLU A 60 -30.93 -3.41 21.01
CA GLU A 60 -32.12 -2.58 20.73
C GLU A 60 -33.23 -3.33 19.97
N ASN A 61 -33.11 -4.64 19.73
CA ASN A 61 -34.05 -5.45 18.93
C ASN A 61 -34.33 -4.86 17.53
N LYS A 62 -33.37 -4.12 16.96
CA LYS A 62 -33.47 -3.51 15.64
C LYS A 62 -32.82 -4.41 14.59
N ASN A 63 -33.35 -4.38 13.37
CA ASN A 63 -32.75 -5.05 12.23
C ASN A 63 -31.28 -4.64 12.05
N SER A 64 -30.40 -5.64 12.08
CA SER A 64 -28.95 -5.52 11.97
C SER A 64 -28.41 -5.99 10.61
N ILE A 65 -29.30 -6.46 9.71
CA ILE A 65 -28.98 -7.03 8.39
C ILE A 65 -28.03 -6.11 7.60
N VAL A 66 -28.33 -4.81 7.54
CA VAL A 66 -27.48 -3.84 6.82
C VAL A 66 -26.07 -3.77 7.41
N SER A 67 -25.93 -3.72 8.74
CA SER A 67 -24.61 -3.68 9.39
C SER A 67 -23.84 -4.99 9.22
N ILE A 68 -24.53 -6.13 9.17
CA ILE A 68 -23.93 -7.44 8.89
C ILE A 68 -23.39 -7.47 7.46
N TYR A 69 -24.19 -7.09 6.47
CA TYR A 69 -23.77 -7.05 5.07
C TYR A 69 -22.56 -6.12 4.87
N LEU A 70 -22.60 -4.92 5.46
CA LEU A 70 -21.48 -3.98 5.39
C LEU A 70 -20.21 -4.55 6.02
N SER A 71 -20.33 -5.31 7.11
CA SER A 71 -19.17 -5.94 7.77
C SER A 71 -18.54 -7.00 6.89
N ILE A 72 -19.37 -7.86 6.28
CA ILE A 72 -18.90 -8.91 5.36
C ILE A 72 -18.22 -8.28 4.14
N LEU A 73 -18.83 -7.25 3.54
CA LEU A 73 -18.25 -6.54 2.41
C LEU A 73 -16.91 -5.89 2.78
N THR A 74 -16.84 -5.21 3.93
CA THR A 74 -15.61 -4.57 4.42
C THR A 74 -14.51 -5.60 4.64
N LEU A 75 -14.85 -6.74 5.24
CA LEU A 75 -13.91 -7.85 5.47
C LEU A 75 -13.41 -8.45 4.15
N PHE A 76 -14.29 -8.63 3.18
CA PHE A 76 -13.95 -9.14 1.86
C PHE A 76 -12.97 -8.21 1.13
N VAL A 77 -13.26 -6.90 1.12
CA VAL A 77 -12.36 -5.90 0.52
C VAL A 77 -11.01 -5.87 1.24
N PHE A 78 -11.00 -5.96 2.57
CA PHE A 78 -9.76 -6.02 3.34
C PHE A 78 -8.91 -7.25 2.98
N LEU A 79 -9.53 -8.43 2.89
CA LEU A 79 -8.84 -9.65 2.49
C LEU A 79 -8.26 -9.54 1.07
N LEU A 80 -9.05 -9.02 0.13
CA LEU A 80 -8.60 -8.80 -1.24
C LEU A 80 -7.40 -7.85 -1.29
N TYR A 81 -7.43 -6.77 -0.51
CA TYR A 81 -6.32 -5.83 -0.38
C TYR A 81 -5.05 -6.51 0.14
N VAL A 82 -5.16 -7.33 1.19
CA VAL A 82 -4.03 -8.08 1.74
C VAL A 82 -3.45 -9.05 0.70
N ILE A 83 -4.31 -9.79 -0.02
CA ILE A 83 -3.88 -10.70 -1.09
C ILE A 83 -3.14 -9.95 -2.19
N LEU A 84 -3.65 -8.78 -2.62
CA LEU A 84 -2.96 -7.94 -3.60
C LEU A 84 -1.58 -7.49 -3.12
N LEU A 85 -1.45 -7.07 -1.85
CA LEU A 85 -0.15 -6.68 -1.29
C LEU A 85 0.86 -7.83 -1.31
N PHE A 86 0.45 -9.03 -0.91
CA PHE A 86 1.33 -10.21 -0.90
C PHE A 86 1.71 -10.67 -2.31
N THR A 87 0.72 -10.77 -3.22
CA THR A 87 0.95 -11.25 -4.58
C THR A 87 1.80 -10.29 -5.40
N LEU A 88 1.55 -8.98 -5.30
CA LEU A 88 2.33 -7.97 -6.03
C LEU A 88 3.71 -7.77 -5.41
N GLY A 89 3.79 -7.72 -4.07
CA GLY A 89 5.04 -7.54 -3.34
C GLY A 89 6.00 -8.73 -3.40
N GLY A 90 5.47 -9.93 -3.66
CA GLY A 90 6.23 -11.17 -3.88
C GLY A 90 6.54 -11.48 -5.34
N SER A 91 6.15 -10.62 -6.29
CA SER A 91 6.38 -10.88 -7.72
C SER A 91 7.88 -10.80 -8.09
N ASN A 92 8.30 -11.56 -9.10
CA ASN A 92 9.68 -11.52 -9.59
C ASN A 92 10.10 -10.12 -10.07
N ALA A 93 9.16 -9.36 -10.65
CA ALA A 93 9.39 -7.97 -11.02
C ALA A 93 9.69 -7.08 -9.80
N ALA A 94 8.91 -7.24 -8.71
CA ALA A 94 9.16 -6.55 -7.46
C ALA A 94 10.52 -6.91 -6.85
N LYS A 95 10.92 -8.18 -6.94
CA LYS A 95 12.24 -8.64 -6.47
C LYS A 95 13.38 -7.97 -7.26
N ALA A 96 13.32 -7.99 -8.59
CA ALA A 96 14.33 -7.34 -9.44
C ALA A 96 14.46 -5.84 -9.12
N CYS A 97 13.35 -5.14 -8.89
CA CYS A 97 13.38 -3.72 -8.51
C CYS A 97 14.01 -3.49 -7.13
N LYS A 98 13.78 -4.38 -6.15
CA LYS A 98 14.42 -4.30 -4.83
C LYS A 98 15.92 -4.53 -4.92
N ASP A 99 16.33 -5.56 -5.66
CA ASP A 99 17.74 -5.92 -5.81
C ASP A 99 18.51 -4.76 -6.44
N TYR A 100 17.93 -4.12 -7.48
CA TYR A 100 18.48 -2.89 -8.07
C TYR A 100 18.65 -1.75 -7.07
N CYS A 101 17.66 -1.50 -6.20
CA CYS A 101 17.75 -0.45 -5.19
C CYS A 101 18.89 -0.72 -4.18
N ILE A 102 19.08 -1.99 -3.79
CA ILE A 102 20.10 -2.38 -2.80
C ILE A 102 21.50 -2.13 -3.35
N GLU A 103 21.71 -2.42 -4.64
CA GLU A 103 23.00 -2.26 -5.32
C GLU A 103 23.32 -0.81 -5.71
N ASP A 104 22.32 0.08 -5.77
CA ASP A 104 22.51 1.47 -6.17
C ASP A 104 23.23 2.30 -5.08
N LYS A 105 24.53 2.54 -5.30
CA LYS A 105 25.36 3.38 -4.43
C LYS A 105 24.90 4.83 -4.36
N ARG A 106 24.28 5.37 -5.42
CA ARG A 106 23.75 6.75 -5.42
C ARG A 106 22.52 6.83 -4.53
N LEU A 107 21.65 5.82 -4.60
CA LEU A 107 20.50 5.75 -3.73
C LEU A 107 20.92 5.67 -2.26
N ASN A 108 21.85 4.76 -1.93
CA ASN A 108 22.37 4.61 -0.57
C ASN A 108 23.05 5.88 -0.02
N SER A 109 23.74 6.66 -0.86
CA SER A 109 24.35 7.92 -0.41
C SER A 109 23.30 8.99 -0.10
N GLU A 110 22.18 8.95 -0.82
CA GLU A 110 21.09 9.90 -0.69
C GLU A 110 20.14 9.57 0.48
N ILE A 111 19.67 8.33 0.61
CA ILE A 111 18.67 7.92 1.60
C ILE A 111 19.25 7.22 2.84
N GLY A 112 20.55 6.88 2.82
CA GLY A 112 21.19 6.04 3.83
C GLY A 112 21.00 4.54 3.54
N SER A 113 21.41 3.68 4.48
CA SER A 113 21.23 2.24 4.32
C SER A 113 19.75 1.89 4.18
N ILE A 114 19.42 1.02 3.24
CA ILE A 114 18.03 0.61 3.02
C ILE A 114 17.57 -0.30 4.16
N ILE A 115 16.55 0.16 4.89
CA ILE A 115 15.94 -0.55 6.03
C ILE A 115 14.65 -1.28 5.62
N GLY A 116 14.08 -0.95 4.46
CA GLY A 116 12.89 -1.65 3.97
C GLY A 116 12.31 -1.07 2.69
N PHE A 117 11.23 -1.72 2.24
CA PHE A 117 10.50 -1.35 1.03
C PHE A 117 9.00 -1.25 1.34
N GLY A 118 8.38 -0.17 0.89
CA GLY A 118 6.95 -0.05 0.72
C GLY A 118 6.57 -0.32 -0.73
N PHE A 119 5.40 -0.91 -0.94
CA PHE A 119 4.87 -1.16 -2.27
C PHE A 119 3.71 -0.22 -2.54
N ASN A 120 3.89 0.67 -3.52
CA ASN A 120 2.78 1.37 -4.12
C ASN A 120 2.65 0.88 -5.56
N VAL A 121 1.85 -0.17 -5.76
CA VAL A 121 1.70 -0.76 -7.09
C VAL A 121 0.75 0.10 -7.90
N THR A 122 1.28 1.21 -8.38
CA THR A 122 0.67 2.02 -9.43
C THR A 122 1.29 1.62 -10.75
N GLY A 123 0.57 0.81 -11.53
CA GLY A 123 1.01 0.47 -12.86
C GLY A 123 0.13 -0.49 -13.62
N SER A 124 0.39 -0.57 -14.92
CA SER A 124 -0.29 -1.47 -15.85
C SER A 124 0.63 -2.62 -16.20
N ARG A 125 0.21 -3.87 -15.96
CA ARG A 125 0.86 -5.05 -16.51
C ARG A 125 0.17 -5.41 -17.83
N SER A 126 0.87 -5.26 -18.94
CA SER A 126 0.50 -5.94 -20.18
C SER A 126 1.35 -7.20 -20.27
N ALA A 127 0.73 -8.36 -20.11
CA ALA A 127 1.39 -9.64 -20.31
C ALA A 127 0.72 -10.34 -21.51
N ASN A 128 1.51 -10.61 -22.54
CA ASN A 128 1.08 -11.44 -23.66
C ASN A 128 1.58 -12.86 -23.38
N HIS A 129 0.64 -13.76 -23.10
CA HIS A 129 0.91 -15.18 -23.04
C HIS A 129 0.92 -15.72 -24.47
N ILE A 130 2.10 -16.08 -24.97
CA ILE A 130 2.24 -16.66 -26.30
C ILE A 130 2.13 -18.19 -26.22
N ASN A 131 2.53 -18.81 -25.08
CA ASN A 131 2.32 -20.22 -24.69
C ASN A 131 2.73 -20.44 -23.21
N GLU A 132 2.49 -21.62 -22.62
CA GLU A 132 2.77 -21.98 -21.20
C GLU A 132 4.20 -21.67 -20.70
N SER A 133 5.17 -21.52 -21.61
CA SER A 133 6.57 -21.21 -21.30
C SER A 133 7.06 -19.86 -21.86
N LYS A 134 6.20 -19.11 -22.57
CA LYS A 134 6.54 -17.84 -23.22
C LYS A 134 5.63 -16.73 -22.71
N GLU A 135 6.09 -16.11 -21.64
CA GLU A 135 5.51 -14.87 -21.13
C GLU A 135 6.39 -13.69 -21.54
N SER A 136 5.82 -12.74 -22.28
CA SER A 136 6.40 -11.43 -22.45
C SER A 136 5.49 -10.37 -21.84
N GLY A 137 6.06 -9.27 -21.38
CA GLY A 137 5.24 -8.22 -20.81
C GLY A 137 6.00 -6.96 -20.45
N LYS A 138 5.24 -5.89 -20.27
CA LYS A 138 5.74 -4.61 -19.78
C LYS A 138 4.92 -4.19 -18.57
N GLY A 139 5.59 -3.59 -17.60
CA GLY A 139 5.01 -3.12 -16.36
C GLY A 139 5.61 -1.79 -15.93
N SER A 140 4.82 -1.00 -15.21
CA SER A 140 5.37 0.04 -14.34
C SER A 140 5.12 -0.37 -12.89
N LEU A 141 6.09 -0.09 -12.02
CA LEU A 141 6.00 -0.36 -10.59
C LEU A 141 6.61 0.83 -9.84
N THR A 142 5.90 1.36 -8.86
CA THR A 142 6.49 2.37 -7.96
C THR A 142 6.84 1.70 -6.64
N LEU A 143 8.09 1.83 -6.21
CA LEU A 143 8.56 1.37 -4.91
C LEU A 143 8.86 2.55 -4.01
N ILE A 144 8.40 2.47 -2.77
CA ILE A 144 8.81 3.38 -1.71
C ILE A 144 10.04 2.76 -1.05
N VAL A 145 11.23 3.28 -1.35
CA VAL A 145 12.47 2.78 -0.75
C VAL A 145 12.71 3.52 0.56
N LYS A 146 12.85 2.78 1.66
CA LYS A 146 13.02 3.34 3.00
C LYS A 146 14.49 3.22 3.37
N GLY A 147 15.17 4.36 3.49
CA GLY A 147 16.52 4.45 4.02
C GLY A 147 16.53 4.96 5.47
N GLU A 148 17.68 4.84 6.13
CA GLU A 148 17.89 5.36 7.50
C GLU A 148 17.62 6.86 7.63
N LYS A 149 17.89 7.66 6.59
CA LYS A 149 17.79 9.13 6.65
C LYS A 149 16.44 9.64 6.15
N LYS A 150 15.95 9.06 5.06
CA LYS A 150 14.71 9.45 4.38
C LYS A 150 14.17 8.29 3.55
N PHE A 151 12.94 8.42 3.06
CA PHE A 151 12.39 7.54 2.04
C PHE A 151 12.43 8.21 0.66
N LYS A 152 12.26 7.42 -0.40
CA LYS A 152 12.15 7.92 -1.77
C LYS A 152 11.21 7.05 -2.60
N ASP A 153 10.37 7.69 -3.40
CA ASP A 153 9.49 7.01 -4.35
C ASP A 153 10.25 6.81 -5.67
N ILE A 154 10.45 5.55 -6.08
CA ILE A 154 11.16 5.21 -7.32
C ILE A 154 10.21 4.47 -8.25
N SER A 155 10.01 5.03 -9.44
CA SER A 155 9.20 4.43 -10.49
C SER A 155 10.08 3.64 -11.45
N PHE A 156 9.81 2.34 -11.50
CA PHE A 156 10.46 1.38 -12.39
C PHE A 156 9.58 1.09 -13.59
N LYS A 157 10.17 1.11 -14.78
CA LYS A 157 9.61 0.45 -15.96
C LYS A 157 10.35 -0.87 -16.14
N VAL A 158 9.59 -1.95 -16.13
CA VAL A 158 10.11 -3.32 -16.25
C VAL A 158 9.60 -3.95 -17.54
N SER A 159 10.45 -4.72 -18.20
CA SER A 159 10.06 -5.59 -19.31
C SER A 159 10.56 -7.00 -19.10
N LYS A 160 9.81 -7.94 -19.66
CA LYS A 160 10.21 -9.33 -19.79
C LYS A 160 10.10 -9.71 -21.26
N GLU A 161 11.24 -10.05 -21.86
CA GLU A 161 11.28 -10.70 -23.16
C GLU A 161 11.05 -12.22 -22.99
N PRO A 162 10.58 -12.93 -24.02
CA PRO A 162 10.41 -14.38 -23.95
C PRO A 162 11.73 -15.06 -23.54
N PHE A 163 11.67 -15.96 -22.57
CA PHE A 163 12.82 -16.70 -22.00
C PHE A 163 13.80 -15.90 -21.13
N GLU A 164 13.55 -14.62 -20.89
CA GLU A 164 14.37 -13.80 -20.00
C GLU A 164 13.67 -13.52 -18.66
N GLU A 165 14.46 -13.17 -17.64
CA GLU A 165 13.93 -12.63 -16.38
C GLU A 165 13.43 -11.19 -16.57
N TRP A 166 12.69 -10.68 -15.57
CA TRP A 166 12.26 -9.28 -15.60
C TRP A 166 13.47 -8.36 -15.51
N GLN A 167 13.63 -7.49 -16.49
CA GLN A 167 14.69 -6.50 -16.54
C GLN A 167 14.12 -5.10 -16.31
N ILE A 168 14.92 -4.24 -15.69
CA ILE A 168 14.59 -2.83 -15.48
C ILE A 168 15.04 -2.07 -16.74
N ILE A 169 14.07 -1.48 -17.45
CA ILE A 169 14.33 -0.63 -18.61
C ILE A 169 14.77 0.76 -18.14
N TYR A 170 14.12 1.26 -17.09
CA TYR A 170 14.32 2.61 -16.59
C TYR A 170 13.86 2.71 -15.13
N ALA A 171 14.63 3.43 -14.31
CA ALA A 171 14.30 3.79 -12.95
C ALA A 171 14.36 5.31 -12.83
N ASP A 172 13.23 5.92 -12.48
CA ASP A 172 13.14 7.36 -12.23
C ASP A 172 12.78 7.61 -10.78
N SER A 173 13.43 8.59 -10.17
CA SER A 173 13.03 9.00 -8.84
C SER A 173 11.97 10.08 -8.95
N LEU A 174 10.77 9.81 -8.45
CA LEU A 174 9.75 10.84 -8.31
C LEU A 174 10.22 11.78 -7.19
N GLY A 175 10.50 13.03 -7.57
CA GLY A 175 11.04 14.07 -6.70
C GLY A 175 10.10 14.47 -5.58
#